data_AF-A0A2A2RUZ3-F1
#
_entry.id   AF-A0A2A2RUZ3-F1
#
_cell.length_a   1.000
_cell.length_b   1.000
_cell.length_c   1.000
_cell.angle_alpha   90.00
_cell.angle_beta   90.00
_cell.angle_gamma   90.00
#
_symmetry.space_group_name_H-M   'P 1'
#
loop_
_entity.id
_entity.type
_entity.pdbx_description
1 polymer ?
#
loop_
_entity_poly.entity_id
_entity_poly.type
_entity_poly.pdbx_seq_one_letter_code
_entity_poly.pdbx_strand_id
1 'polypeptide(L)'
;MRTIVSRNETTAMIHDTISKIEDRLAQSAVKDESKAELVELLGTLKAEVAELSKTNTEAAQSIAGFTQVSAHEATREEPNPALLEHSLSGLSASVEGFEKSHPRLVDIVNRLCTTLSNLGI
;
A
#
# COMPACT_ATOMS: atom_id res chain seq x y z
N MET A 1 -12.47 28.59 -2.92
CA MET A 1 -13.51 27.55 -3.10
C MET A 1 -12.85 26.21 -2.82
N ARG A 2 -12.86 25.75 -1.56
CA ARG A 2 -12.25 24.46 -1.16
C ARG A 2 -13.38 23.44 -1.16
N THR A 3 -13.36 22.50 -2.10
CA THR A 3 -14.26 21.35 -2.10
C THR A 3 -14.04 20.59 -0.80
N ILE A 4 -15.04 20.58 0.08
CA ILE A 4 -15.02 19.75 1.28
C ILE A 4 -15.30 18.33 0.78
N VAL A 5 -14.23 17.63 0.39
CA VAL A 5 -14.30 16.18 0.15
C VAL A 5 -14.69 15.54 1.48
N SER A 6 -15.80 14.80 1.49
CA SER A 6 -16.30 14.17 2.70
C SER A 6 -15.37 13.03 3.12
N ARG A 7 -15.20 12.78 4.43
CA ARG A 7 -14.38 11.67 4.95
C ARG A 7 -14.74 10.32 4.30
N ASN A 8 -16.01 10.12 3.97
CA ASN A 8 -16.51 8.92 3.32
C ASN A 8 -16.03 8.79 1.85
N GLU A 9 -15.88 9.90 1.14
CA GLU A 9 -15.34 9.93 -0.22
C GLU A 9 -13.83 9.61 -0.22
N THR A 10 -13.10 10.08 0.80
CA THR A 10 -11.67 9.78 0.95
C THR A 10 -11.41 8.29 1.24
N THR A 11 -12.18 7.69 2.15
CA THR A 11 -12.07 6.24 2.41
C THR A 11 -12.41 5.43 1.16
N ALA A 12 -13.41 5.85 0.38
CA ALA A 12 -13.75 5.22 -0.89
C ALA A 12 -12.60 5.30 -1.90
N MET A 13 -11.95 6.47 -2.04
CA MET A 13 -10.78 6.64 -2.92
C MET A 13 -9.59 5.76 -2.49
N ILE A 14 -9.32 5.64 -1.19
CA ILE A 14 -8.25 4.78 -0.68
C ILE A 14 -8.52 3.30 -1.01
N HIS A 15 -9.76 2.85 -0.81
CA HIS A 15 -10.15 1.49 -1.14
C HIS A 15 -10.05 1.21 -2.64
N ASP A 16 -10.46 2.17 -3.47
CA ASP A 16 -10.36 2.10 -4.93
C ASP A 16 -8.89 1.97 -5.37
N THR A 17 -7.99 2.75 -4.76
CA THR A 17 -6.54 2.63 -4.99
C THR A 17 -6.02 1.23 -4.70
N ILE A 18 -6.33 0.66 -3.54
CA ILE A 18 -5.84 -0.68 -3.18
C ILE A 18 -6.44 -1.75 -4.10
N SER A 19 -7.73 -1.63 -4.46
CA SER A 19 -8.38 -2.60 -5.35
C SER A 19 -7.76 -2.59 -6.75
N LYS A 20 -7.38 -1.42 -7.26
CA LYS A 20 -6.66 -1.31 -8.54
C LYS A 20 -5.27 -1.97 -8.52
N ILE A 21 -4.64 -2.08 -7.35
CA ILE A 21 -3.37 -2.81 -7.21
C ILE A 21 -3.64 -4.31 -7.34
N GLU A 22 -4.67 -4.83 -6.68
CA GLU A 22 -5.09 -6.23 -6.76
C GLU A 22 -5.41 -6.64 -8.22
N ASP A 23 -6.18 -5.81 -8.94
CA ASP A 23 -6.51 -6.03 -10.35
C ASP A 23 -5.25 -6.08 -11.25
N ARG A 24 -4.29 -5.21 -11.00
CA ARG A 24 -3.01 -5.19 -11.74
C ARG A 24 -2.17 -6.43 -11.43
N LEU A 25 -2.11 -6.84 -10.17
CA LEU A 25 -1.43 -8.07 -9.77
C LEU A 25 -2.04 -9.29 -10.44
N ALA A 26 -3.36 -9.34 -10.61
CA ALA A 26 -4.00 -10.43 -11.33
C ALA A 26 -3.47 -10.56 -12.77
N GLN A 27 -3.17 -9.43 -13.44
CA GLN A 27 -2.68 -9.37 -14.82
C GLN A 27 -1.14 -9.45 -14.95
N SER A 28 -0.38 -9.41 -13.86
CA SER A 28 1.08 -9.39 -13.91
C SER A 28 1.69 -10.79 -14.10
N ALA A 29 2.92 -10.83 -14.59
CA ALA A 29 3.73 -12.05 -14.75
C ALA A 29 4.33 -12.57 -13.41
N VAL A 30 3.94 -11.99 -12.27
CA VAL A 30 4.36 -12.44 -10.93
C VAL A 30 3.88 -13.87 -10.69
N LYS A 31 4.75 -14.68 -10.07
CA LYS A 31 4.46 -16.08 -9.70
C LYS A 31 3.23 -16.16 -8.79
N ASP A 32 2.44 -17.22 -8.95
CA ASP A 32 1.15 -17.38 -8.26
C ASP A 32 1.28 -17.36 -6.72
N GLU A 33 2.35 -17.92 -6.16
CA GLU A 33 2.59 -17.91 -4.72
C GLU A 33 2.83 -16.48 -4.17
N SER A 34 3.75 -15.73 -4.78
CA SER A 34 4.02 -14.33 -4.40
C SER A 34 2.81 -13.43 -4.67
N LYS A 35 2.02 -13.74 -5.72
CA LYS A 35 0.77 -13.03 -6.03
C LYS A 35 -0.28 -13.27 -4.94
N ALA A 36 -0.45 -14.51 -4.49
CA ALA A 36 -1.39 -14.85 -3.43
C ALA A 36 -1.02 -14.16 -2.11
N GLU A 37 0.26 -14.19 -1.73
CA GLU A 37 0.75 -13.49 -0.53
C GLU A 37 0.47 -11.97 -0.63
N LEU A 38 0.80 -11.33 -1.75
CA LEU A 38 0.54 -9.90 -1.93
C LEU A 38 -0.95 -9.55 -1.85
N VAL A 39 -1.83 -10.37 -2.42
CA VAL A 39 -3.29 -10.14 -2.34
C VAL A 39 -3.77 -10.22 -0.90
N GLU A 40 -3.28 -11.19 -0.11
CA GLU A 40 -3.62 -11.29 1.31
C GLU A 40 -3.13 -10.06 2.11
N LEU A 41 -1.89 -9.63 1.86
CA LEU A 41 -1.30 -8.47 2.50
C LEU A 41 -2.07 -7.18 2.16
N LEU A 42 -2.45 -7.00 0.89
CA LEU A 42 -3.23 -5.84 0.43
C LEU A 42 -4.65 -5.82 1.01
N GLY A 43 -5.30 -6.97 1.11
CA GLY A 43 -6.61 -7.09 1.75
C GLY A 43 -6.56 -6.69 3.24
N THR A 44 -5.50 -7.11 3.94
CA THR A 44 -5.28 -6.72 5.34
C THR A 44 -4.97 -5.23 5.47
N LEU A 45 -4.08 -4.70 4.62
CA LEU A 45 -3.75 -3.28 4.58
C LEU A 45 -5.01 -2.43 4.36
N LYS A 46 -5.90 -2.84 3.44
CA LYS A 46 -7.16 -2.15 3.16
C LYS A 46 -8.01 -1.97 4.41
N ALA A 47 -8.14 -3.01 5.23
CA ALA A 47 -8.90 -2.94 6.49
C ALA A 47 -8.23 -2.01 7.52
N GLU A 48 -6.91 -2.13 7.71
CA GLU A 48 -6.18 -1.30 8.68
C GLU A 48 -6.17 0.18 8.29
N VAL A 49 -5.99 0.49 7.01
CA VAL A 49 -6.02 1.86 6.49
C VAL A 49 -7.43 2.45 6.55
N ALA A 50 -8.48 1.64 6.36
CA ALA A 50 -9.85 2.07 6.57
C ALA A 50 -10.10 2.51 8.02
N GLU A 51 -9.59 1.74 8.99
CA GLU A 51 -9.69 2.08 10.41
C GLU A 51 -8.91 3.36 10.72
N LEU A 52 -7.65 3.44 10.27
CA LEU A 52 -6.80 4.61 10.47
C LEU A 52 -7.46 5.88 9.90
N SER A 53 -8.11 5.78 8.73
CA SER A 53 -8.71 6.93 8.04
C SER A 53 -9.78 7.66 8.86
N LYS A 54 -10.38 7.00 9.86
CA LYS A 54 -11.39 7.59 10.77
C LYS A 54 -10.78 8.67 11.66
N THR A 55 -9.53 8.50 12.06
CA THR A 55 -8.82 9.37 13.02
C THR A 55 -7.66 10.13 12.38
N ASN A 56 -7.02 9.56 11.35
CA ASN A 56 -5.89 10.16 10.65
C ASN A 56 -5.95 9.89 9.14
N THR A 57 -6.75 10.71 8.46
CA THR A 57 -7.00 10.59 7.01
C THR A 57 -5.75 10.84 6.16
N GLU A 58 -4.89 11.79 6.54
CA GLU A 58 -3.69 12.13 5.77
C GLU A 58 -2.67 10.97 5.78
N ALA A 59 -2.44 10.35 6.93
CA ALA A 59 -1.58 9.16 7.01
C ALA A 59 -2.14 8.00 6.18
N ALA A 60 -3.45 7.75 6.27
CA ALA A 60 -4.12 6.73 5.47
C ALA A 60 -3.95 6.96 3.96
N GLN A 61 -4.02 8.22 3.50
CA GLN A 61 -3.76 8.58 2.10
C GLN A 61 -2.30 8.34 1.70
N SER A 62 -1.34 8.74 2.54
CA SER A 62 0.08 8.51 2.29
C SER A 62 0.41 7.02 2.16
N ILE A 63 -0.11 6.19 3.07
CA ILE A 63 0.09 4.73 3.03
C ILE A 63 -0.47 4.14 1.73
N ALA A 64 -1.71 4.50 1.36
CA ALA A 64 -2.33 4.01 0.13
C ALA A 64 -1.56 4.46 -1.12
N GLY A 65 -1.11 5.71 -1.16
CA GLY A 65 -0.34 6.27 -2.27
C GLY A 65 1.01 5.58 -2.44
N PHE A 66 1.79 5.44 -1.36
CA PHE A 66 3.08 4.74 -1.43
C PHE A 66 2.90 3.26 -1.75
N THR A 67 1.88 2.59 -1.21
CA THR A 67 1.58 1.19 -1.57
C THR A 67 1.33 1.05 -3.07
N GLN A 68 0.57 1.97 -3.67
CA GLN A 68 0.32 1.97 -5.10
C GLN A 68 1.60 2.12 -5.92
N VAL A 69 2.47 3.08 -5.55
CA VAL A 69 3.73 3.31 -6.27
C VAL A 69 4.67 2.13 -6.09
N SER A 70 4.85 1.62 -4.87
CA SER A 70 5.73 0.47 -4.59
C SER A 70 5.28 -0.79 -5.32
N ALA A 71 3.98 -1.10 -5.27
CA ALA A 71 3.43 -2.23 -5.98
C ALA A 71 3.53 -2.06 -7.51
N HIS A 72 3.36 -0.83 -8.01
CA HIS A 72 3.58 -0.55 -9.42
C HIS A 72 5.02 -0.87 -9.83
N GLU A 73 6.02 -0.30 -9.15
CA GLU A 73 7.43 -0.47 -9.51
C GLU A 73 7.90 -1.92 -9.38
N ALA A 74 7.49 -2.63 -8.32
CA ALA A 74 7.86 -4.02 -8.08
C ALA A 74 7.27 -5.01 -9.11
N THR A 75 6.21 -4.62 -9.83
CA THR A 75 5.48 -5.51 -10.76
C THR A 75 5.66 -5.13 -12.23
N ARG A 76 6.53 -4.15 -12.51
CA ARG A 76 6.91 -3.78 -13.88
C ARG A 76 7.61 -4.95 -14.56
N GLU A 77 7.45 -5.05 -15.88
CA GLU A 77 8.23 -5.97 -16.70
C GLU A 77 9.74 -5.72 -16.56
N GLU A 78 10.12 -4.44 -16.44
CA GLU A 78 11.47 -3.99 -16.12
C GLU A 78 11.41 -3.09 -14.87
N PRO A 79 11.66 -3.65 -13.68
CA PRO A 79 11.72 -2.88 -12.44
C PRO A 79 12.86 -1.84 -12.48
N ASN A 80 12.60 -0.65 -11.93
CA ASN A 80 13.65 0.33 -11.65
C ASN A 80 14.01 0.27 -10.16
N PRO A 81 15.17 -0.29 -9.79
CA PRO A 81 15.52 -0.51 -8.38
C PRO A 81 15.55 0.76 -7.54
N ALA A 82 15.97 1.89 -8.11
CA ALA A 82 16.02 3.16 -7.38
C ALA A 82 14.61 3.71 -7.09
N LEU A 83 13.69 3.60 -8.05
CA LEU A 83 12.29 4.01 -7.83
C LEU A 83 11.60 3.09 -6.82
N LEU A 84 11.86 1.78 -6.89
CA LEU A 84 11.35 0.83 -5.92
C LEU A 84 11.86 1.16 -4.52
N GLU A 85 13.16 1.35 -4.33
CA GLU A 85 13.74 1.72 -3.04
C GLU A 85 13.12 3.00 -2.46
N HIS A 86 12.99 4.06 -3.26
CA HIS A 86 12.37 5.32 -2.83
C HIS A 86 10.90 5.14 -2.42
N SER A 87 10.13 4.39 -3.18
CA SER A 87 8.73 4.13 -2.88
C SER A 87 8.55 3.29 -1.61
N LEU A 88 9.41 2.28 -1.39
CA LEU A 88 9.43 1.47 -0.18
C LEU A 88 9.84 2.27 1.06
N SER A 89 10.84 3.15 0.93
CA SER A 89 11.24 4.04 2.02
C SER A 89 10.10 4.99 2.42
N GLY A 90 9.40 5.55 1.44
CA GLY A 90 8.22 6.39 1.69
C GLY A 90 7.07 5.61 2.35
N LEU A 91 6.84 4.36 1.92
CA LEU A 91 5.84 3.49 2.52
C LEU A 91 6.16 3.19 4.00
N SER A 92 7.40 2.80 4.31
CA SER A 92 7.83 2.57 5.69
C SER A 92 7.74 3.84 6.56
N ALA A 93 8.17 4.99 6.05
CA ALA A 93 8.07 6.26 6.75
C ALA A 93 6.61 6.66 7.06
N SER A 94 5.66 6.28 6.18
CA SER A 94 4.25 6.61 6.36
C SER A 94 3.58 5.92 7.55
N VAL A 95 4.21 4.87 8.11
CA VAL A 95 3.71 4.16 9.30
C VAL A 95 4.51 4.43 10.58
N GLU A 96 5.55 5.27 10.52
CA GLU A 96 6.33 5.65 11.71
C GLU A 96 5.45 6.36 12.75
N GLY A 97 5.60 5.96 14.02
CA GLY A 97 4.82 6.52 15.13
C GLY A 97 3.48 5.83 15.38
N PHE A 98 3.09 4.85 14.56
CA PHE A 98 1.89 4.04 14.78
C PHE A 98 2.16 2.72 15.52
N GLU A 99 3.38 2.44 15.99
CA GLU A 99 3.78 1.16 16.58
C GLU A 99 2.96 0.80 17.83
N LYS A 100 2.48 1.80 18.56
CA LYS A 100 1.64 1.61 19.74
C LYS A 100 0.14 1.64 19.43
N SER A 101 -0.28 2.48 18.50
CA SER A 101 -1.70 2.74 18.23
C SER A 101 -2.29 1.80 17.17
N HIS A 102 -1.50 1.42 16.18
CA HIS A 102 -1.87 0.52 15.08
C HIS A 102 -0.73 -0.47 14.79
N PRO A 103 -0.36 -1.34 15.75
CA PRO A 103 0.77 -2.26 15.60
C PRO A 103 0.62 -3.21 14.40
N ARG A 104 -0.61 -3.62 14.08
CA ARG A 104 -0.89 -4.50 12.94
C ARG A 104 -0.69 -3.80 11.59
N LEU A 105 -1.03 -2.51 11.50
CA LEU A 105 -0.74 -1.68 10.33
C LEU A 105 0.78 -1.60 10.07
N VAL A 106 1.58 -1.40 11.12
CA VAL A 106 3.04 -1.35 10.98
C VAL A 106 3.59 -2.71 10.52
N ASP A 107 3.11 -3.80 11.11
CA ASP A 107 3.52 -5.16 10.72
C ASP A 107 3.20 -5.46 9.25
N ILE A 108 1.97 -5.16 8.81
CA ILE A 108 1.55 -5.46 7.44
C ILE A 108 2.31 -4.63 6.41
N VAL A 109 2.61 -3.36 6.73
CA VAL A 109 3.42 -2.50 5.86
C VAL A 109 4.86 -3.01 5.78
N ASN A 110 5.47 -3.42 6.89
CA ASN A 110 6.81 -3.99 6.85
C ASN A 110 6.88 -5.27 6.01
N ARG A 111 5.89 -6.16 6.17
CA ARG A 111 5.79 -7.39 5.35
C ARG A 111 5.62 -7.05 3.88
N LEU A 112 4.75 -6.10 3.53
CA LEU A 112 4.61 -5.60 2.15
C LEU A 112 5.94 -5.07 1.60
N CYS A 113 6.67 -4.27 2.37
CA CYS A 113 7.96 -3.75 1.94
C CYS A 113 8.96 -4.87 1.62
N THR A 114 9.02 -5.91 2.46
CA THR A 114 9.86 -7.09 2.21
C THR A 114 9.42 -7.86 0.97
N THR A 115 8.13 -8.18 0.84
CA THR A 115 7.61 -8.96 -0.30
C THR A 115 7.81 -8.22 -1.63
N LEU A 116 7.54 -6.90 -1.66
CA LEU A 116 7.72 -6.07 -2.85
C LEU A 116 9.20 -5.89 -3.22
N SER A 117 10.08 -5.71 -2.23
CA SER A 117 11.53 -5.66 -2.46
C SER A 117 12.02 -6.94 -3.13
N ASN A 118 11.57 -8.11 -2.66
CA ASN A 118 11.96 -9.41 -3.22
C ASN A 118 11.46 -9.65 -4.65
N LEU A 119 10.46 -8.90 -5.13
CA LEU A 119 9.94 -9.02 -6.50
C LEU A 119 10.68 -8.16 -7.51
N GLY A 120 11.22 -7.02 -7.09
CA GLY A 120 11.95 -6.10 -7.96
C GLY A 120 13.46 -6.34 -8.06
N ILE A 121 13.94 -7.48 -7.52
CA ILE A 121 15.35 -7.92 -7.54
C ILE A 121 15.58 -8.95 -8.64
#